data_AF-A0A7S2SGJ4-F1
#
_entry.id   AF-A0A7S2SGJ4-F1
#
_cell.length_a   1.000
_cell.length_b   1.000
_cell.length_c   1.000
_cell.angle_alpha   90.00
_cell.angle_beta   90.00
_cell.angle_gamma   90.00
#
_symmetry.space_group_name_H-M   'P 1'
#
loop_
_entity.id
_entity.type
_entity.pdbx_description
1 polymer ?
#
loop_
_entity_poly.entity_id
_entity_poly.type
_entity_poly.pdbx_seq_one_letter_code
_entity_poly.pdbx_strand_id
1 'polypeptide(L)'
;MTLLSTSFLNLCMGWMLAVVAASSSSPLKTYEMYHALTGTTTDSSFIPRGTISLSSSDLDVVATVSHNDKAEEYLLTLDGNALQSSFYQIKVVDPETQQSALASVPACHMRRSNLREEMTLTLGQSGSLLSVSLTPLISPLALPCEAIQAASDKISFQTVISLSTAQTGMTIPLVLPSVRPPPGYSWFPRTTTGNTNPAIQEQEAQGQQQSFLRKYWYIILPIMLTTVLGNSAEEEPATQAQQPKGDAAAATRVATVTSAPLPSSSQTGSTSQRQRRGKRG
;
A
#
# COMPACT_ATOMS: atom_id res chain seq x y z
N MET A 1 -27.78 -52.24 -54.46
CA MET A 1 -28.99 -51.58 -53.93
C MET A 1 -28.59 -50.21 -53.42
N THR A 2 -29.07 -49.17 -54.13
CA THR A 2 -29.32 -47.74 -53.73
C THR A 2 -28.21 -47.02 -52.94
N LEU A 3 -27.33 -46.17 -53.48
CA LEU A 3 -27.47 -44.89 -54.24
C LEU A 3 -28.40 -43.84 -53.60
N LEU A 4 -27.82 -42.72 -53.13
CA LEU A 4 -28.31 -41.32 -53.02
C LEU A 4 -27.29 -40.57 -52.12
N SER A 5 -26.37 -39.72 -52.58
CA SER A 5 -26.45 -38.50 -53.42
C SER A 5 -27.40 -37.44 -52.87
N THR A 6 -26.87 -36.52 -52.07
CA THR A 6 -27.40 -35.15 -51.94
C THR A 6 -26.26 -34.17 -51.66
N SER A 7 -25.91 -33.46 -52.72
CA SER A 7 -25.18 -32.20 -52.73
C SER A 7 -25.87 -31.15 -51.87
N PHE A 8 -25.13 -30.46 -51.01
CA PHE A 8 -25.50 -29.13 -50.52
C PHE A 8 -24.33 -28.18 -50.78
N LEU A 9 -24.40 -27.54 -51.95
CA LEU A 9 -23.90 -26.17 -52.12
C LEU A 9 -24.59 -25.30 -51.07
N ASN A 10 -23.83 -24.70 -50.14
CA ASN A 10 -24.31 -23.52 -49.43
C ASN A 10 -23.15 -22.64 -48.97
N LEU A 11 -23.12 -21.46 -49.58
CA LEU A 11 -22.53 -20.20 -49.14
C LEU A 11 -21.07 -20.20 -48.65
N CYS A 12 -20.19 -19.88 -49.60
CA CYS A 12 -19.10 -18.92 -49.37
C CYS A 12 -19.68 -17.59 -48.81
N MET A 13 -19.99 -17.54 -47.53
CA MET A 13 -20.24 -16.29 -46.83
C MET A 13 -18.89 -15.83 -46.28
N GLY A 14 -18.31 -14.86 -47.00
CA GLY A 14 -16.96 -14.37 -46.79
C GLY A 14 -16.71 -14.02 -45.33
N TRP A 15 -15.77 -14.73 -44.73
CA TRP A 15 -15.02 -14.25 -43.58
C TRP A 15 -14.22 -13.02 -44.04
N MET A 16 -14.88 -11.85 -44.01
CA MET A 16 -14.18 -10.59 -43.83
C MET A 16 -13.47 -10.70 -42.48
N LEU A 17 -12.22 -11.18 -42.50
CA LEU A 17 -11.28 -10.90 -41.43
C LEU A 17 -11.17 -9.38 -41.35
N ALA A 18 -11.97 -8.77 -40.49
CA ALA A 18 -11.71 -7.45 -39.99
C ALA A 18 -10.39 -7.56 -39.23
N VAL A 19 -9.29 -7.25 -39.92
CA VAL A 19 -7.99 -7.02 -39.30
C VAL A 19 -8.20 -5.81 -38.41
N VAL A 20 -8.52 -6.06 -37.14
CA VAL A 20 -8.49 -5.04 -36.10
C VAL A 20 -7.03 -4.66 -36.00
N ALA A 21 -6.66 -3.58 -36.67
CA ALA A 21 -5.34 -2.97 -36.55
C ALA A 21 -5.20 -2.57 -35.08
N ALA A 22 -4.48 -3.40 -34.31
CA ALA A 22 -4.12 -3.10 -32.93
C ALA A 22 -3.30 -1.81 -32.97
N SER A 23 -3.96 -0.71 -32.61
CA SER A 23 -3.33 0.59 -32.52
C SER A 23 -2.33 0.49 -31.39
N SER A 24 -1.03 0.39 -31.71
CA SER A 24 0.03 0.31 -30.72
C SER A 24 0.20 1.69 -30.06
N SER A 25 -0.66 2.01 -29.09
CA SER A 25 -0.45 3.16 -28.23
C SER A 25 0.83 2.91 -27.44
N SER A 26 1.84 3.77 -27.62
CA SER A 26 3.03 3.76 -26.78
C SER A 26 2.62 3.85 -25.29
N PRO A 27 3.25 3.07 -24.39
CA PRO A 27 2.95 3.16 -22.97
C PRO A 27 3.28 4.57 -22.47
N LEU A 28 2.35 5.18 -21.74
CA LEU A 28 2.51 6.49 -21.12
C LEU A 28 3.53 6.43 -19.98
N LYS A 29 3.47 5.35 -19.19
CA LYS A 29 4.35 5.14 -18.04
C LYS A 29 4.48 3.66 -17.73
N THR A 30 5.66 3.25 -17.27
CA THR A 30 5.94 1.88 -16.87
C THR A 30 6.41 1.81 -15.43
N TYR A 31 6.01 0.74 -14.72
CA TYR A 31 6.47 0.43 -13.37
C TYR A 31 7.04 -0.98 -13.34
N GLU A 32 8.08 -1.16 -12.54
CA GLU A 32 8.70 -2.47 -12.31
C GLU A 32 8.13 -3.09 -11.04
N MET A 33 7.69 -4.33 -11.14
CA MET A 33 7.18 -5.09 -10.00
C MET A 33 8.21 -6.08 -9.53
N TYR A 34 8.41 -6.10 -8.22
CA TYR A 34 9.21 -7.09 -7.52
C TYR A 34 8.38 -7.74 -6.43
N HIS A 35 8.68 -8.99 -6.11
CA HIS A 35 8.11 -9.64 -4.95
C HIS A 35 9.18 -10.16 -4.00
N ALA A 36 8.79 -10.43 -2.78
CA ALA A 36 9.59 -11.17 -1.81
C ALA A 36 8.65 -11.98 -0.90
N LEU A 37 9.15 -13.07 -0.33
CA LEU A 37 8.47 -13.78 0.75
C LEU A 37 9.26 -13.58 2.04
N THR A 38 8.66 -12.90 3.01
CA THR A 38 9.30 -12.60 4.28
C THR A 38 8.71 -13.49 5.38
N GLY A 39 9.55 -14.12 6.20
CA GLY A 39 9.10 -14.95 7.33
C GLY A 39 9.84 -16.29 7.48
N THR A 40 10.59 -16.71 6.46
CA THR A 40 11.63 -17.75 6.58
C THR A 40 12.95 -17.05 6.92
N THR A 41 13.79 -17.67 7.73
CA THR A 41 14.98 -17.11 8.43
C THR A 41 16.11 -16.52 7.58
N THR A 42 15.85 -16.22 6.31
CA THR A 42 16.80 -15.70 5.32
C THR A 42 16.32 -14.36 4.82
N ASP A 43 17.22 -13.39 4.72
CA ASP A 43 16.96 -12.08 4.12
C ASP A 43 16.26 -12.26 2.77
N SER A 44 14.98 -11.91 2.71
CA SER A 44 14.16 -12.09 1.51
C SER A 44 14.53 -11.03 0.49
N SER A 45 15.34 -11.40 -0.50
CA SER A 45 15.67 -10.51 -1.61
C SER A 45 14.46 -10.33 -2.53
N PHE A 46 14.27 -9.11 -3.01
CA PHE A 46 13.21 -8.80 -3.97
C PHE A 46 13.59 -9.33 -5.35
N ILE A 47 12.74 -10.20 -5.91
CA ILE A 47 12.92 -10.83 -7.22
C ILE A 47 12.00 -10.13 -8.23
N PRO A 48 12.45 -9.84 -9.46
CA PRO A 48 11.62 -9.22 -10.48
C PRO A 48 10.45 -10.14 -10.86
N ARG A 49 9.24 -9.60 -10.78
CA ARG A 49 7.98 -10.30 -11.03
C ARG A 49 7.36 -9.95 -12.39
N GLY A 50 7.50 -8.71 -12.83
CA GLY A 50 6.87 -8.23 -14.05
C GLY A 50 6.90 -6.72 -14.18
N THR A 51 6.18 -6.21 -15.16
CA THR A 51 6.05 -4.77 -15.40
C THR A 51 4.58 -4.38 -15.56
N ILE A 52 4.26 -3.16 -15.16
CA ILE A 52 2.94 -2.56 -15.32
C ILE A 52 3.10 -1.43 -16.33
N SER A 53 2.36 -1.49 -17.43
CA SER A 53 2.31 -0.43 -18.44
C SER A 53 0.97 0.29 -18.37
N LEU A 54 1.02 1.61 -18.18
CA LEU A 54 -0.13 2.49 -18.33
C LEU A 54 -0.21 2.93 -19.78
N SER A 55 -1.36 2.75 -20.41
CA SER A 55 -1.69 3.35 -21.71
C SER A 55 -2.90 4.26 -21.56
N SER A 56 -2.92 5.34 -22.33
CA SER A 56 -4.11 6.19 -22.44
C SER A 56 -5.02 5.60 -23.50
N SER A 57 -6.27 5.32 -23.14
CA SER A 57 -7.31 4.84 -24.06
C SER A 57 -8.46 5.84 -24.05
N ASP A 58 -8.56 6.66 -25.10
CA ASP A 58 -9.58 7.71 -25.31
C ASP A 58 -9.84 8.65 -24.12
N LEU A 59 -10.55 8.20 -23.09
CA LEU A 59 -10.93 8.96 -21.90
C LEU A 59 -10.43 8.35 -20.58
N ASP A 60 -9.91 7.12 -20.62
CA ASP A 60 -9.50 6.36 -19.44
C ASP A 60 -8.01 5.97 -19.53
N VAL A 61 -7.40 5.81 -18.37
CA VAL A 61 -6.06 5.21 -18.25
C VAL A 61 -6.25 3.71 -18.01
N VAL A 62 -5.68 2.89 -18.89
CA VAL A 62 -5.73 1.44 -18.79
C VAL A 62 -4.37 0.93 -18.33
N ALA A 63 -4.36 0.10 -17.30
CA ALA A 63 -3.16 -0.60 -16.86
C ALA A 63 -3.12 -2.01 -17.44
N THR A 64 -1.99 -2.37 -18.02
CA THR A 64 -1.70 -3.72 -18.51
C THR A 64 -0.53 -4.31 -17.74
N VAL A 65 -0.60 -5.61 -17.44
CA VAL A 65 0.44 -6.33 -16.69
C VAL A 65 1.16 -7.29 -17.62
N SER A 66 2.48 -7.29 -17.54
CA SER A 66 3.32 -8.31 -18.14
C SER A 66 4.05 -9.06 -17.02
N HIS A 67 3.79 -10.35 -16.89
CA HIS A 67 4.43 -11.21 -15.88
C HIS A 67 5.73 -11.81 -16.41
N ASN A 68 6.68 -12.06 -15.50
CA ASN A 68 7.91 -12.79 -15.78
C ASN A 68 7.78 -14.22 -15.25
N ASP A 69 7.95 -15.22 -16.12
CA ASP A 69 7.75 -16.64 -15.81
C ASP A 69 8.61 -17.14 -14.64
N LYS A 70 9.74 -16.49 -14.35
CA LYS A 70 10.66 -16.90 -13.27
C LYS A 70 10.09 -16.72 -11.86
N ALA A 71 9.05 -15.90 -11.71
CA ALA A 71 8.44 -15.61 -10.42
C ALA A 71 7.55 -16.75 -9.89
N GLU A 72 7.09 -17.66 -10.75
CA GLU A 72 6.10 -18.69 -10.40
C GLU A 72 6.70 -19.82 -9.57
N GLU A 73 7.96 -20.19 -9.84
CA GLU A 73 8.64 -21.32 -9.23
C GLU A 73 8.84 -21.14 -7.72
N TYR A 74 9.02 -19.90 -7.26
CA TYR A 74 9.37 -19.59 -5.87
C TYR A 74 8.22 -19.81 -4.88
N LEU A 75 6.95 -19.66 -5.30
CA LEU A 75 5.80 -19.85 -4.41
C LEU A 75 5.32 -21.31 -4.34
N LEU A 76 5.70 -22.13 -5.32
CA LEU A 76 5.31 -23.54 -5.39
C LEU A 76 6.13 -24.43 -4.45
N THR A 77 7.34 -23.99 -4.09
CA THR A 77 8.25 -24.72 -3.19
C THR A 77 7.95 -24.53 -1.71
N LEU A 78 6.95 -23.70 -1.37
CA LEU A 78 6.59 -23.41 0.02
C LEU A 78 5.60 -24.43 0.58
N ASP A 79 6.02 -25.10 1.64
CA ASP A 79 5.17 -26.00 2.41
C ASP A 79 4.07 -25.25 3.17
N GLY A 80 2.94 -25.92 3.40
CA GLY A 80 1.77 -25.37 4.10
C GLY A 80 2.09 -24.72 5.45
N ASN A 81 3.04 -25.29 6.20
CA ASN A 81 3.45 -24.75 7.50
C ASN A 81 4.23 -23.42 7.37
N ALA A 82 5.10 -23.31 6.37
CA ALA A 82 5.86 -22.09 6.12
C ALA A 82 4.97 -20.93 5.66
N LEU A 83 3.83 -21.24 5.02
CA LEU A 83 2.86 -20.26 4.53
C LEU A 83 2.05 -19.57 5.64
N GLN A 84 1.95 -20.16 6.83
CA GLN A 84 1.16 -19.60 7.94
C GLN A 84 1.85 -18.42 8.62
N SER A 85 3.17 -18.45 8.73
CA SER A 85 3.97 -17.41 9.39
C SER A 85 4.65 -16.44 8.42
N SER A 86 4.46 -16.62 7.11
CA SER A 86 5.10 -15.78 6.09
C SER A 86 4.14 -14.79 5.45
N PHE A 87 4.72 -13.70 4.98
CA PHE A 87 4.06 -12.63 4.25
C PHE A 87 4.62 -12.57 2.83
N TYR A 88 3.72 -12.54 1.86
CA TYR A 88 4.02 -12.17 0.51
C TYR A 88 4.07 -10.64 0.42
N GLN A 89 5.21 -10.11 0.00
CA GLN A 89 5.42 -8.68 -0.19
C GLN A 89 5.53 -8.38 -1.69
N ILE A 90 4.87 -7.31 -2.12
CA ILE A 90 5.02 -6.75 -3.46
C ILE A 90 5.59 -5.35 -3.33
N LYS A 91 6.62 -5.06 -4.14
CA LYS A 91 7.24 -3.75 -4.27
C LYS A 91 7.07 -3.29 -5.71
N VAL A 92 6.44 -2.15 -5.90
CA VAL A 92 6.29 -1.49 -7.21
C VAL A 92 7.25 -0.31 -7.23
N VAL A 93 8.09 -0.21 -8.25
CA VAL A 93 9.11 0.82 -8.41
C VAL A 93 8.83 1.61 -9.67
N ASP A 94 8.84 2.93 -9.54
CA ASP A 94 8.87 3.85 -10.67
C ASP A 94 10.33 4.03 -11.12
N PRO A 95 10.70 3.57 -12.32
CA PRO A 95 12.10 3.60 -12.78
C PRO A 95 12.62 5.03 -12.98
N GLU A 96 11.74 5.99 -13.26
CA GLU A 96 12.13 7.38 -13.51
C GLU A 96 12.41 8.13 -12.21
N THR A 97 11.50 8.00 -11.23
CA THR A 97 11.59 8.75 -9.97
C THR A 97 12.29 7.98 -8.86
N GLN A 98 12.53 6.68 -9.05
CA GLN A 98 13.02 5.75 -8.03
C GLN A 98 12.12 5.68 -6.78
N GLN A 99 10.89 6.20 -6.87
CA GLN A 99 9.90 6.05 -5.82
C GLN A 99 9.38 4.61 -5.83
N SER A 100 9.13 4.07 -4.64
CA SER A 100 8.59 2.73 -4.52
C SER A 100 7.49 2.67 -3.48
N ALA A 101 6.50 1.83 -3.75
CA ALA A 101 5.42 1.52 -2.83
C ALA A 101 5.43 0.01 -2.54
N LEU A 102 5.13 -0.35 -1.30
CA LEU A 102 5.13 -1.74 -0.83
C LEU A 102 3.76 -2.11 -0.27
N ALA A 103 3.29 -3.29 -0.62
CA ALA A 103 2.15 -3.93 0.04
C ALA A 103 2.53 -5.33 0.52
N SER A 104 1.89 -5.79 1.58
CA SER A 104 2.12 -7.12 2.14
C SER A 104 0.80 -7.81 2.45
N VAL A 105 0.78 -9.12 2.24
CA VAL A 105 -0.38 -9.98 2.42
C VAL A 105 0.11 -11.31 3.00
N PRO A 106 -0.64 -11.99 3.89
CA PRO A 106 -0.29 -13.34 4.33
C PRO A 106 -0.07 -14.28 3.14
N ALA A 107 1.06 -15.00 3.12
CA ALA A 107 1.42 -15.87 2.00
C ALA A 107 0.40 -16.98 1.78
N CYS A 108 -0.19 -17.51 2.85
CA CYS A 108 -1.31 -18.44 2.74
C CYS A 108 -2.45 -17.87 1.87
N HIS A 109 -2.84 -16.60 2.05
CA HIS A 109 -3.96 -16.02 1.30
C HIS A 109 -3.67 -15.99 -0.21
N MET A 110 -2.41 -15.75 -0.60
CA MET A 110 -1.97 -15.82 -2.00
C MET A 110 -2.10 -17.23 -2.59
N ARG A 111 -1.80 -18.26 -1.79
CA ARG A 111 -1.95 -19.65 -2.21
C ARG A 111 -3.43 -20.06 -2.28
N ARG A 112 -4.25 -19.63 -1.32
CA ARG A 112 -5.71 -19.88 -1.33
C ARG A 112 -6.42 -19.23 -2.52
N SER A 113 -5.95 -18.08 -2.98
CA SER A 113 -6.48 -17.44 -4.18
C SER A 113 -5.93 -18.06 -5.47
N ASN A 114 -5.09 -19.10 -5.41
CA ASN A 114 -4.42 -19.68 -6.57
C ASN A 114 -3.67 -18.62 -7.40
N LEU A 115 -2.94 -17.74 -6.71
CA LEU A 115 -2.22 -16.60 -7.30
C LEU A 115 -3.10 -15.62 -8.09
N ARG A 116 -4.42 -15.61 -7.81
CA ARG A 116 -5.36 -14.59 -8.32
C ARG A 116 -5.39 -13.42 -7.35
N GLU A 117 -5.17 -12.24 -7.87
CA GLU A 117 -5.07 -11.03 -7.06
C GLU A 117 -5.57 -9.82 -7.82
N GLU A 118 -6.12 -8.88 -7.07
CA GLU A 118 -6.38 -7.54 -7.53
C GLU A 118 -5.35 -6.60 -6.90
N MET A 119 -4.67 -5.82 -7.73
CA MET A 119 -3.73 -4.80 -7.31
C MET A 119 -4.32 -3.42 -7.61
N THR A 120 -4.48 -2.59 -6.59
CA THR A 120 -4.93 -1.21 -6.78
C THR A 120 -3.73 -0.27 -6.69
N LEU A 121 -3.47 0.46 -7.75
CA LEU A 121 -2.44 1.50 -7.77
C LEU A 121 -3.08 2.85 -7.50
N THR A 122 -2.57 3.55 -6.48
CA THR A 122 -2.97 4.93 -6.23
C THR A 122 -1.95 5.86 -6.86
N LEU A 123 -2.41 6.64 -7.84
CA LEU A 123 -1.56 7.54 -8.62
C LEU A 123 -1.88 9.01 -8.29
N GLY A 124 -0.83 9.84 -8.21
CA GLY A 124 -0.95 11.28 -8.14
C GLY A 124 -1.43 11.90 -9.46
N GLN A 125 -1.72 13.20 -9.45
CA GLN A 125 -2.17 13.93 -10.64
C GLN A 125 -1.15 13.90 -11.79
N SER A 126 0.14 13.81 -11.46
CA SER A 126 1.25 13.68 -12.42
C SER A 126 1.52 12.23 -12.87
N GLY A 127 0.73 11.26 -12.40
CA GLY A 127 1.04 9.84 -12.57
C GLY A 127 2.23 9.39 -11.72
N SER A 128 2.55 10.06 -10.61
CA SER A 128 3.49 9.54 -9.62
C SER A 128 2.85 8.43 -8.80
N LEU A 129 3.62 7.39 -8.46
CA LEU A 129 3.15 6.29 -7.63
C LEU A 129 3.06 6.75 -6.15
N LEU A 130 1.86 6.74 -5.57
CA LEU A 130 1.65 7.14 -4.17
C LEU A 130 1.55 5.92 -3.25
N SER A 131 0.77 4.93 -3.64
CA SER A 131 0.61 3.69 -2.87
C SER A 131 0.17 2.53 -3.75
N VAL A 132 0.40 1.32 -3.24
CA VAL A 132 -0.09 0.07 -3.81
C VAL A 132 -0.86 -0.68 -2.72
N SER A 133 -2.00 -1.27 -3.09
CA SER A 133 -2.70 -2.23 -2.25
C SER A 133 -2.92 -3.53 -3.00
N LEU A 134 -2.82 -4.64 -2.29
CA LEU A 134 -2.92 -5.99 -2.85
C LEU A 134 -4.04 -6.77 -2.16
N THR A 135 -4.98 -7.28 -2.94
CA THR A 135 -6.16 -8.01 -2.45
C THR A 135 -6.24 -9.38 -3.13
N PRO A 136 -5.97 -10.49 -2.43
CA PRO A 136 -6.13 -11.83 -2.98
C PRO A 136 -7.60 -12.16 -3.25
N LEU A 137 -7.88 -12.73 -4.42
CA LEU A 137 -9.23 -13.15 -4.81
C LEU A 137 -9.51 -14.57 -4.33
N ILE A 138 -9.76 -14.73 -3.03
CA ILE A 138 -9.98 -16.04 -2.39
C ILE A 138 -11.39 -16.55 -2.71
N SER A 139 -11.47 -17.76 -3.26
CA SER A 139 -12.75 -18.44 -3.45
C SER A 139 -13.36 -18.83 -2.09
N PRO A 140 -14.68 -18.66 -1.87
CA PRO A 140 -15.33 -19.13 -0.65
C PRO A 140 -15.26 -20.66 -0.47
N LEU A 141 -14.97 -21.40 -1.55
CA LEU A 141 -14.76 -22.84 -1.53
C LEU A 141 -13.29 -23.25 -1.27
N ALA A 142 -12.39 -22.28 -1.10
CA ALA A 142 -10.98 -22.58 -0.86
C ALA A 142 -10.77 -23.13 0.56
N LEU A 143 -10.01 -24.23 0.64
CA LEU A 143 -9.56 -24.85 1.88
C LEU A 143 -8.93 -23.81 2.83
N PRO A 144 -9.04 -24.00 4.15
CA PRO A 144 -8.37 -23.12 5.13
C PRO A 144 -6.85 -23.30 5.06
N CYS A 145 -6.10 -22.36 5.63
CA CYS A 145 -4.64 -22.29 5.53
C CYS A 145 -3.91 -23.55 6.00
N GLU A 146 -4.46 -24.20 7.01
CA GLU A 146 -3.91 -25.39 7.66
C GLU A 146 -4.04 -26.65 6.79
N ALA A 147 -4.98 -26.65 5.83
CA ALA A 147 -5.28 -27.78 4.97
C ALA A 147 -4.67 -27.65 3.56
N ILE A 148 -3.87 -26.62 3.30
CA ILE A 148 -3.25 -26.40 1.98
C ILE A 148 -2.06 -27.32 1.82
N GLN A 149 -2.13 -28.17 0.79
CA GLN A 149 -1.01 -29.02 0.38
C GLN A 149 -0.10 -28.28 -0.62
N ALA A 150 1.13 -28.76 -0.79
CA ALA A 150 2.01 -28.29 -1.85
C ALA A 150 1.30 -28.46 -3.20
N ALA A 151 1.39 -27.44 -4.08
CA ALA A 151 0.71 -27.51 -5.37
C ALA A 151 1.52 -28.37 -6.33
N SER A 152 0.86 -29.34 -6.96
CA SER A 152 1.49 -30.18 -7.99
C SER A 152 1.46 -29.54 -9.38
N ASP A 153 0.57 -28.57 -9.60
CA ASP A 153 0.33 -27.99 -10.92
C ASP A 153 1.11 -26.68 -11.09
N LYS A 154 1.53 -26.43 -12.34
CA LYS A 154 2.09 -25.13 -12.74
C LYS A 154 0.99 -24.08 -12.64
N ILE A 155 1.08 -23.20 -11.64
CA ILE A 155 0.14 -22.09 -11.43
C ILE A 155 0.79 -20.80 -11.87
N SER A 156 0.12 -20.04 -12.73
CA SER A 156 0.55 -18.71 -13.14
C SER A 156 -0.16 -17.60 -12.38
N PHE A 157 0.49 -16.44 -12.29
CA PHE A 157 -0.12 -15.27 -11.66
C PHE A 157 -1.26 -14.71 -12.52
N GLN A 158 -2.39 -14.41 -11.88
CA GLN A 158 -3.53 -13.76 -12.49
C GLN A 158 -3.77 -12.43 -11.76
N THR A 159 -3.09 -11.39 -12.23
CA THR A 159 -3.18 -10.05 -11.65
C THR A 159 -4.16 -9.20 -12.44
N VAL A 160 -5.17 -8.68 -11.74
CA VAL A 160 -6.04 -7.61 -12.24
C VAL A 160 -5.55 -6.30 -11.64
N ILE A 161 -5.37 -5.26 -12.44
CA ILE A 161 -5.01 -3.93 -11.92
C ILE A 161 -6.22 -3.02 -11.95
N SER A 162 -6.50 -2.40 -10.80
CA SER A 162 -7.38 -1.24 -10.69
C SER A 162 -6.55 0.02 -10.47
N LEU A 163 -6.87 1.09 -11.19
CA LEU A 163 -6.22 2.39 -11.01
C LEU A 163 -7.13 3.28 -10.19
N SER A 164 -6.59 3.85 -9.12
CA SER A 164 -7.21 4.91 -8.33
C SER A 164 -6.39 6.17 -8.52
N THR A 165 -6.91 7.13 -9.29
CA THR A 165 -6.32 8.47 -9.31
C THR A 165 -6.74 9.21 -8.05
N ALA A 166 -5.93 10.19 -7.62
CA ALA A 166 -6.30 11.06 -6.50
C ALA A 166 -7.65 11.73 -6.79
N GLN A 167 -8.72 11.21 -6.19
CA GLN A 167 -10.03 11.82 -6.27
C GLN A 167 -9.91 13.23 -5.71
N THR A 168 -10.31 14.22 -6.50
CA THR A 168 -10.32 15.61 -6.04
C THR A 168 -11.16 15.66 -4.76
N GLY A 169 -10.52 16.05 -3.66
CA GLY A 169 -11.22 16.18 -2.39
C GLY A 169 -12.37 17.18 -2.50
N MET A 170 -13.31 17.10 -1.56
CA MET A 170 -14.39 18.09 -1.50
C MET A 170 -13.78 19.50 -1.45
N THR A 171 -14.05 20.29 -2.49
CA THR A 171 -13.70 21.71 -2.48
C THR A 171 -14.64 22.38 -1.48
N ILE A 172 -14.07 22.88 -0.37
CA ILE A 172 -14.85 23.69 0.56
C ILE A 172 -15.25 24.95 -0.22
N PRO A 173 -16.54 25.21 -0.44
CA PRO A 173 -16.95 26.43 -1.11
C PRO A 173 -16.47 27.62 -0.28
N LEU A 174 -15.67 28.50 -0.91
CA LEU A 174 -15.16 29.72 -0.25
C LEU A 174 -16.29 30.63 0.23
N VAL A 175 -17.45 30.53 -0.41
CA VAL A 175 -18.66 31.21 0.02
C VAL A 175 -19.45 30.22 0.87
N LEU A 176 -19.46 30.43 2.18
CA LEU A 176 -20.41 29.74 3.05
C LEU A 176 -21.80 30.04 2.48
N PRO A 177 -22.60 29.01 2.12
CA PRO A 177 -23.95 29.25 1.69
C PRO A 177 -24.65 30.04 2.80
N SER A 178 -25.36 31.11 2.42
CA SER A 178 -26.20 31.88 3.34
C SER A 178 -27.42 31.03 3.72
N VAL A 179 -27.17 29.97 4.47
CA VAL A 179 -28.21 29.10 5.00
C VAL A 179 -28.74 29.83 6.21
N ARG A 180 -29.97 30.32 6.11
CA ARG A 180 -30.69 30.77 7.29
C ARG A 180 -30.71 29.60 8.28
N PRO A 181 -30.35 29.83 9.56
CA PRO A 181 -30.33 28.76 10.55
C PRO A 181 -31.70 28.07 10.59
N PRO A 182 -31.76 26.74 10.81
CA PRO A 182 -33.02 26.02 10.92
C PRO A 182 -33.96 26.70 11.92
N PRO A 183 -35.27 26.73 11.63
CA PRO A 183 -36.25 27.34 12.54
C PRO A 183 -36.13 26.68 13.93
N GLY A 184 -35.88 27.50 14.97
CA GLY A 184 -35.65 27.05 16.35
C GLY A 184 -34.36 27.55 17.00
N TYR A 185 -33.43 28.10 16.22
CA TYR A 185 -32.14 28.63 16.71
C TYR A 185 -32.11 30.17 16.86
N SER A 186 -33.27 30.82 16.93
CA SER A 186 -33.39 32.29 17.04
C SER A 186 -32.93 32.86 18.38
N TRP A 187 -32.67 32.03 19.38
CA TRP A 187 -32.26 32.45 20.73
C TRP A 187 -30.77 32.77 20.85
N PHE A 188 -29.96 32.40 19.85
CA PHE A 188 -28.58 32.89 19.79
C PHE A 188 -28.61 34.39 19.53
N PRO A 189 -28.14 35.22 20.49
CA PRO A 189 -28.18 36.67 20.34
C PRO A 189 -27.35 37.06 19.12
N ARG A 190 -28.02 37.54 18.07
CA ARG A 190 -27.35 38.17 16.94
C ARG A 190 -26.77 39.49 17.45
N THR A 191 -25.45 39.61 17.45
CA THR A 191 -24.82 40.93 17.59
C THR A 191 -25.29 41.75 16.39
N THR A 192 -26.20 42.68 16.66
CA THR A 192 -26.94 43.45 15.64
C THR A 192 -26.11 44.63 15.13
N THR A 193 -24.79 44.54 15.24
CA THR A 193 -23.85 45.50 14.68
C THR A 193 -23.33 44.95 13.36
N GLY A 194 -23.99 45.38 12.30
CA GLY A 194 -23.53 45.19 10.94
C GLY A 194 -22.16 45.83 10.75
N ASN A 195 -21.28 45.11 10.08
CA ASN A 195 -20.22 45.64 9.22
C ASN A 195 -19.40 46.84 9.74
N THR A 196 -18.98 46.79 10.99
CA THR A 196 -17.60 47.14 11.31
C THR A 196 -17.00 45.84 11.76
N ASN A 197 -16.04 45.31 11.00
CA ASN A 197 -15.08 44.39 11.60
C ASN A 197 -14.62 45.06 12.92
N PRO A 198 -14.94 44.54 14.11
CA PRO A 198 -13.94 44.63 15.14
C PRO A 198 -12.83 43.79 14.55
N ALA A 199 -11.87 44.51 13.99
CA ALA A 199 -10.52 44.06 13.89
C ALA A 199 -10.29 42.94 14.92
N ILE A 200 -9.97 41.77 14.40
CA ILE A 200 -8.77 41.09 14.83
C ILE A 200 -7.59 42.09 14.63
N GLN A 201 -7.56 43.34 15.11
CA GLN A 201 -7.12 43.77 16.43
C GLN A 201 -7.03 42.62 17.40
N GLU A 202 -5.86 41.98 17.30
CA GLU A 202 -5.01 41.92 18.46
C GLU A 202 -5.73 41.47 19.73
N GLN A 203 -6.34 40.29 19.66
CA GLN A 203 -6.14 39.32 20.75
C GLN A 203 -4.79 38.59 20.59
N GLU A 204 -3.84 39.32 19.99
CA GLU A 204 -2.40 39.28 20.17
C GLU A 204 -2.02 40.24 21.33
N ALA A 205 -2.82 40.35 22.38
CA ALA A 205 -2.38 40.98 23.63
C ALA A 205 -3.21 40.44 24.80
N GLN A 206 -2.54 39.76 25.73
CA GLN A 206 -3.06 39.26 27.01
C GLN A 206 -3.78 37.91 27.01
N GLY A 207 -3.64 37.11 25.96
CA GLY A 207 -3.33 35.70 26.22
C GLY A 207 -1.98 35.71 26.92
N GLN A 208 -2.01 35.79 28.27
CA GLN A 208 -0.83 35.71 29.13
C GLN A 208 0.15 34.78 28.44
N GLN A 209 1.34 35.29 28.11
CA GLN A 209 2.47 34.43 27.75
C GLN A 209 2.67 33.52 28.95
N GLN A 210 1.90 32.44 29.03
CA GLN A 210 2.17 31.31 29.87
C GLN A 210 3.43 30.79 29.24
N SER A 211 4.54 31.28 29.81
CA SER A 211 5.90 30.95 29.45
C SER A 211 5.92 29.48 29.10
N PHE A 212 6.53 29.13 27.96
CA PHE A 212 6.60 27.75 27.48
C PHE A 212 6.94 26.77 28.63
N LEU A 213 7.80 27.20 29.56
CA LEU A 213 8.10 26.50 30.82
C LEU A 213 6.87 26.05 31.62
N ARG A 214 5.81 26.85 31.77
CA ARG A 214 4.57 26.47 32.48
C ARG A 214 3.77 25.40 31.77
N LYS A 215 3.83 25.33 30.44
CA LYS A 215 3.13 24.28 29.66
C LYS A 215 3.95 22.99 29.58
N TYR A 216 5.27 23.06 29.68
CA TYR A 216 6.17 21.92 29.45
C TYR A 216 6.98 21.47 30.69
N TRP A 217 6.73 22.01 31.89
CA TRP A 217 7.51 21.70 33.10
C TRP A 217 7.55 20.20 33.46
N TYR A 218 6.45 19.49 33.27
CA TYR A 218 6.35 18.05 33.57
C TYR A 218 7.11 17.16 32.56
N ILE A 219 7.49 17.68 31.38
CA ILE A 219 8.34 16.99 30.41
C ILE A 219 9.83 17.29 30.66
N ILE A 220 10.15 18.51 31.07
CA ILE A 220 11.54 18.92 31.35
C ILE A 220 12.08 18.27 32.63
N LEU A 221 11.24 18.12 33.67
CA LEU A 221 11.66 17.61 34.98
C LEU A 221 12.20 16.17 34.94
N PRO A 222 11.56 15.17 34.30
CA PRO A 222 12.11 13.82 34.19
C PRO A 222 13.44 13.77 33.43
N ILE A 223 13.58 14.57 32.37
CA ILE A 223 14.81 14.60 31.56
C ILE A 223 15.98 15.09 32.42
N MET A 224 15.80 16.20 33.15
CA MET A 224 16.79 16.71 34.10
C MET A 224 17.12 15.72 35.21
N LEU A 225 16.12 14.99 35.72
CA LEU A 225 16.35 13.97 36.75
C LEU A 225 17.21 12.82 36.21
N THR A 226 16.94 12.36 34.98
CA THR A 226 17.72 11.28 34.35
C THR A 226 19.12 11.70 33.94
N THR A 227 19.35 12.96 33.55
CA THR A 227 20.70 13.43 33.20
C THR A 227 21.56 13.69 34.43
N VAL A 228 20.97 14.14 35.55
CA VAL A 228 21.74 14.41 36.79
C VAL A 228 22.01 13.14 37.59
N LEU A 229 21.02 12.23 37.72
CA LEU A 229 21.22 10.97 38.45
C LEU A 229 21.78 9.85 37.58
N GLY A 230 21.52 9.85 36.26
CA GLY A 230 21.95 8.80 35.34
C GLY A 230 23.39 8.92 34.84
N ASN A 231 24.09 10.04 35.10
CA ASN A 231 25.47 10.23 34.66
C ASN A 231 26.51 9.77 35.71
N SER A 232 26.15 8.84 36.59
CA SER A 232 27.04 8.23 37.58
C SER A 232 27.26 6.72 37.36
N ALA A 233 27.11 6.26 36.12
CA ALA A 233 27.51 4.91 35.72
C ALA A 233 28.93 4.94 35.12
N GLU A 234 29.89 4.75 36.03
CA GLU A 234 31.12 3.97 35.85
C GLU A 234 31.95 4.19 34.58
N GLU A 235 32.92 5.08 34.73
CA GLU A 235 34.24 5.01 34.13
C GLU A 235 35.02 3.81 34.70
N GLU A 236 35.31 2.78 33.88
CA GLU A 236 36.47 1.88 34.02
C GLU A 236 36.62 0.94 32.79
N PRO A 237 37.80 0.37 32.50
CA PRO A 237 39.04 1.03 32.09
C PRO A 237 39.52 0.57 30.69
N ALA A 238 40.53 1.30 30.21
CA ALA A 238 41.35 0.96 29.06
C ALA A 238 41.91 -0.48 29.11
N THR A 239 41.72 -1.24 28.02
CA THR A 239 42.59 -2.37 27.69
C THR A 239 43.32 -2.06 26.39
N GLN A 240 44.62 -1.80 26.53
CA GLN A 240 45.59 -1.78 25.45
C GLN A 240 45.93 -3.21 24.97
N ALA A 241 46.39 -3.26 23.72
CA ALA A 241 47.29 -4.26 23.11
C ALA A 241 46.67 -5.57 22.57
N GLN A 242 46.62 -5.70 21.24
CA GLN A 242 47.70 -6.34 20.47
C GLN A 242 47.50 -6.19 18.94
N GLN A 243 48.53 -5.68 18.28
CA GLN A 243 48.74 -5.80 16.83
C GLN A 243 48.98 -7.27 16.45
N PRO A 244 48.56 -7.66 15.23
CA PRO A 244 49.58 -8.13 14.30
C PRO A 244 49.55 -7.37 12.98
N LYS A 245 50.77 -7.08 12.54
CA LYS A 245 51.18 -6.54 11.24
C LYS A 245 50.99 -7.64 10.20
N GLY A 246 50.21 -7.39 9.15
CA GLY A 246 50.04 -8.30 8.01
C GLY A 246 49.27 -7.63 6.89
N ASP A 247 49.95 -7.48 5.75
CA ASP A 247 49.55 -6.68 4.59
C ASP A 247 48.35 -7.22 3.79
N ALA A 248 47.69 -6.27 3.12
CA ALA A 248 46.91 -6.39 1.88
C ALA A 248 45.55 -7.12 1.89
N ALA A 249 44.45 -6.35 1.83
CA ALA A 249 43.58 -6.26 0.65
C ALA A 249 42.28 -5.48 0.95
N ALA A 250 41.71 -4.89 -0.09
CA ALA A 250 40.68 -3.87 -0.07
C ALA A 250 39.30 -4.31 0.48
N ALA A 251 38.81 -3.48 1.40
CA ALA A 251 37.45 -2.95 1.55
C ALA A 251 36.24 -3.74 1.00
N THR A 252 35.33 -4.12 1.91
CA THR A 252 33.91 -3.68 1.92
C THR A 252 33.32 -3.97 3.31
N ARG A 253 32.85 -2.93 4.01
CA ARG A 253 32.27 -3.01 5.36
C ARG A 253 30.78 -3.34 5.27
N VAL A 254 30.37 -4.43 5.91
CA VAL A 254 28.97 -4.73 6.25
C VAL A 254 28.70 -4.16 7.64
N ALA A 255 27.72 -3.26 7.75
CA ALA A 255 27.28 -2.69 9.01
C ALA A 255 26.18 -3.58 9.62
N THR A 256 26.51 -4.27 10.70
CA THR A 256 25.56 -5.03 11.51
C THR A 256 24.79 -4.06 12.42
N VAL A 257 23.55 -3.75 12.06
CA VAL A 257 22.63 -2.97 12.91
C VAL A 257 21.90 -3.95 13.83
N THR A 258 22.26 -3.94 15.12
CA THR A 258 21.54 -4.68 16.17
C THR A 258 20.38 -3.82 16.63
N SER A 259 19.14 -4.18 16.28
CA SER A 259 17.93 -3.53 16.77
C SER A 259 17.39 -4.25 18.01
N ALA A 260 17.17 -3.49 19.08
CA ALA A 260 16.52 -3.93 20.31
C ALA A 260 14.99 -4.11 20.11
N PRO A 261 14.34 -5.01 20.86
CA PRO A 261 12.90 -5.27 20.73
C PRO A 261 12.07 -4.18 21.42
N LEU A 262 11.09 -3.63 20.71
CA LEU A 262 10.04 -2.76 21.24
C LEU A 262 8.86 -3.59 21.78
N PRO A 263 8.21 -3.17 22.89
CA PRO A 263 7.03 -3.84 23.44
C PRO A 263 5.79 -3.60 22.58
N SER A 264 5.10 -4.69 22.24
CA SER A 264 3.83 -4.72 21.53
C SER A 264 2.68 -4.27 22.44
N SER A 265 2.02 -3.18 22.09
CA SER A 265 0.74 -2.79 22.69
C SER A 265 -0.41 -3.32 21.83
N SER A 266 -1.15 -4.27 22.39
CA SER A 266 -2.38 -4.82 21.82
C SER A 266 -3.54 -3.84 22.06
N GLN A 267 -4.02 -3.19 21.00
CA GLN A 267 -5.32 -2.51 21.03
C GLN A 267 -6.36 -3.33 20.28
N THR A 268 -7.22 -3.97 21.06
CA THR A 268 -8.47 -4.61 20.68
C THR A 268 -9.49 -3.52 20.32
N GLY A 269 -9.71 -3.30 19.02
CA GLY A 269 -10.76 -2.42 18.51
C GLY A 269 -12.03 -3.19 18.18
N SER A 270 -13.03 -3.12 19.06
CA SER A 270 -14.38 -3.65 18.86
C SER A 270 -15.15 -2.82 17.82
N THR A 271 -15.51 -3.41 16.68
CA THR A 271 -16.40 -2.80 15.71
C THR A 271 -17.87 -2.98 16.11
N SER A 272 -18.48 -1.91 16.59
CA SER A 272 -19.93 -1.83 16.83
C SER A 272 -20.65 -1.70 15.48
N GLN A 273 -21.29 -2.79 15.04
CA GLN A 273 -22.09 -2.82 13.82
C GLN A 273 -23.51 -2.31 14.11
N ARG A 274 -23.76 -1.03 13.82
CA ARG A 274 -25.09 -0.41 13.97
C ARG A 274 -25.98 -0.74 12.76
N GLN A 275 -26.79 -1.79 12.89
CA GLN A 275 -27.84 -2.10 11.91
C GLN A 275 -28.96 -1.03 11.94
N ARG A 276 -29.13 -0.31 10.83
CA ARG A 276 -30.29 0.56 10.59
C ARG A 276 -31.44 -0.27 10.00
N ARG A 277 -32.44 -0.52 10.83
CA ARG A 277 -33.74 -1.12 10.47
C ARG A 277 -34.55 -0.14 9.61
N GLY A 278 -34.71 -0.45 8.33
CA GLY A 278 -35.64 0.24 7.43
C GLY A 278 -37.09 -0.14 7.76
N LYS A 279 -37.93 0.87 7.98
CA LYS A 279 -39.37 0.76 8.18
C LYS A 279 -40.04 1.05 6.83
N ARG A 280 -40.64 0.04 6.20
CA ARG A 280 -41.53 0.23 5.04
C ARG A 280 -42.93 0.53 5.57
N GLY A 281 -43.50 1.63 5.07
CA GLY A 281 -44.95 1.84 5.04
C GLY A 281 -45.55 1.22 3.79
#